data_AF-A0A6B2E403-F1
#
_entry.id   AF-A0A6B2E403-F1
#
_cell.length_a   1.000
_cell.length_b   1.000
_cell.length_c   1.000
_cell.angle_alpha   90.00
_cell.angle_beta   90.00
_cell.angle_gamma   90.00
#
_symmetry.space_group_name_H-M   'P 1'
#
loop_
_entity.id
_entity.type
_entity.pdbx_description
1 polymer ?
#
loop_
_entity_poly.entity_id
_entity_poly.type
_entity_poly.pdbx_seq_one_letter_code
_entity_poly.pdbx_strand_id
1 'polypeptide(L)'
;ADFDVAAAAALCGTGDVERLLEDLLDAHLLRQPAPGRYGFHDLIAEHAREAGDPAETAAALDRLLDHYRDGEFSFTAERANLVAVTALAGYDEHVWRIADRAVAALRERGHRDEL
;
A
#
# COMPACT_ATOMS: atom_id res chain seq x y z
N ALA A 1 -9.24 2.99 -1.83
CA ALA A 1 -7.83 3.17 -2.25
C ALA A 1 -7.46 1.97 -3.11
N ASP A 2 -6.70 2.18 -4.18
CA ASP A 2 -6.12 1.12 -5.00
C ASP A 2 -4.62 0.98 -4.71
N PHE A 3 -4.04 -0.16 -5.04
CA PHE A 3 -2.66 -0.56 -4.73
C PHE A 3 -2.04 -1.27 -5.94
N ASP A 4 -0.72 -1.26 -6.04
CA ASP A 4 0.00 -1.98 -7.08
C ASP A 4 0.40 -3.41 -6.65
N VAL A 5 0.97 -4.16 -7.59
CA VAL A 5 1.44 -5.53 -7.36
C VAL A 5 2.52 -5.59 -6.27
N ALA A 6 3.40 -4.59 -6.21
CA ALA A 6 4.53 -4.60 -5.27
C ALA A 6 4.05 -4.39 -3.83
N ALA A 7 3.09 -3.48 -3.62
CA ALA A 7 2.42 -3.28 -2.35
C ALA A 7 1.65 -4.53 -1.91
N ALA A 8 0.95 -5.20 -2.84
CA ALA A 8 0.26 -6.45 -2.56
C ALA A 8 1.25 -7.59 -2.20
N ALA A 9 2.37 -7.69 -2.91
CA ALA A 9 3.45 -8.65 -2.61
C ALA A 9 4.02 -8.45 -1.20
N ALA A 10 4.22 -7.20 -0.79
CA ALA A 10 4.65 -6.88 0.57
C ALA A 10 3.61 -7.31 1.62
N LEU A 11 2.33 -7.02 1.38
CA LEU A 11 1.21 -7.40 2.25
C LEU A 11 1.03 -8.92 2.39
N CYS A 12 1.25 -9.68 1.33
CA CYS A 12 1.14 -11.14 1.37
C CYS A 12 2.43 -11.82 1.85
N GLY A 13 3.59 -11.18 1.70
CA GLY A 13 4.90 -11.76 2.01
C GLY A 13 5.28 -12.91 1.06
N THR A 14 4.65 -12.96 -0.12
CA THR A 14 4.84 -14.01 -1.14
C THR A 14 5.10 -13.37 -2.50
N GLY A 15 5.76 -14.13 -3.40
CA GLY A 15 6.09 -13.66 -4.75
C GLY A 15 5.04 -13.98 -5.82
N ASP A 16 4.08 -14.87 -5.55
CA ASP A 16 3.04 -15.31 -6.52
C ASP A 16 1.75 -14.49 -6.39
N VAL A 17 1.90 -13.18 -6.16
CA VAL A 17 0.76 -12.29 -5.90
C VAL A 17 0.07 -11.85 -7.18
N GLU A 18 0.77 -11.74 -8.31
CA GLU A 18 0.15 -11.39 -9.59
C GLU A 18 -0.97 -12.37 -9.96
N ARG A 19 -0.67 -13.68 -9.89
CA ARG A 19 -1.66 -14.73 -10.16
C ARG A 19 -2.83 -14.69 -9.18
N LEU A 20 -2.58 -14.43 -7.90
CA LEU A 20 -3.64 -14.27 -6.91
C LEU A 20 -4.53 -13.06 -7.22
N LEU A 21 -3.95 -11.94 -7.63
CA LEU A 21 -4.69 -10.73 -7.99
C LEU A 21 -5.52 -10.94 -9.27
N GLU A 22 -5.00 -11.68 -10.24
CA GLU A 22 -5.73 -12.11 -11.44
C GLU A 22 -6.91 -13.01 -11.07
N ASP A 23 -6.69 -14.03 -10.24
CA ASP A 23 -7.76 -14.93 -9.77
C ASP A 23 -8.88 -14.15 -9.04
N LEU A 24 -8.51 -13.18 -8.20
CA LEU A 24 -9.47 -12.32 -7.50
C LEU A 24 -10.18 -11.32 -8.42
N LEU A 25 -9.51 -10.84 -9.47
CA LEU A 25 -10.10 -9.97 -10.49
C LEU A 25 -11.12 -10.73 -11.35
N ASP A 26 -10.78 -11.95 -11.77
CA ASP A 26 -11.65 -12.86 -12.52
C ASP A 26 -12.87 -13.28 -11.69
N ALA A 27 -12.71 -13.45 -10.38
CA ALA A 27 -13.80 -13.68 -9.44
C ALA A 27 -14.64 -12.43 -9.12
N HIS A 28 -14.34 -11.28 -9.73
CA HIS A 28 -15.00 -9.98 -9.47
C HIS A 28 -14.92 -9.51 -8.02
N LEU A 29 -13.86 -9.89 -7.30
CA LEU A 29 -13.59 -9.46 -5.92
C LEU A 29 -12.69 -8.22 -5.89
N LEU A 30 -11.94 -7.99 -6.96
CA LEU A 30 -11.15 -6.79 -7.20
C LEU A 30 -11.64 -6.03 -8.43
N ARG A 31 -11.29 -4.75 -8.45
CA ARG A 31 -11.38 -3.86 -9.62
C ARG A 31 -9.98 -3.52 -10.09
N GLN A 32 -9.80 -3.35 -11.39
CA GLN A 32 -8.57 -2.83 -11.98
C GLN A 32 -8.83 -1.43 -12.57
N PRO A 33 -8.71 -0.34 -11.78
CA PRO A 33 -8.93 1.03 -12.27
C PRO A 33 -7.90 1.47 -13.33
N ALA A 34 -6.70 0.89 -13.30
CA ALA A 34 -5.65 1.11 -14.29
C ALA A 34 -4.78 -0.16 -14.41
N PRO A 35 -4.06 -0.37 -15.53
CA PRO A 35 -3.18 -1.52 -15.68
C PRO A 35 -2.19 -1.65 -14.51
N GLY A 36 -2.15 -2.83 -13.88
CA GLY A 36 -1.28 -3.10 -12.73
C GLY A 36 -1.72 -2.47 -11.40
N ARG A 37 -2.91 -1.86 -11.35
CA ARG A 37 -3.50 -1.26 -10.14
C ARG A 37 -4.77 -2.00 -9.77
N TYR A 38 -4.89 -2.38 -8.51
CA TYR A 38 -6.00 -3.19 -8.01
C TYR A 38 -6.68 -2.50 -6.83
N GLY A 39 -7.98 -2.66 -6.70
CA GLY A 39 -8.72 -2.12 -5.56
C GLY A 39 -9.88 -3.03 -5.19
N PHE A 40 -10.10 -3.21 -3.89
CA PHE A 40 -11.25 -3.97 -3.41
C PHE A 40 -12.58 -3.27 -3.76
N HIS A 41 -13.61 -4.08 -3.94
CA HIS A 41 -14.99 -3.61 -3.82
C HIS A 41 -15.30 -3.28 -2.36
N ASP A 42 -16.18 -2.31 -2.13
CA ASP A 42 -16.44 -1.79 -0.78
C ASP A 42 -16.93 -2.89 0.18
N LEU A 43 -17.77 -3.82 -0.31
CA LEU A 43 -18.24 -4.99 0.45
C LEU A 43 -17.11 -5.94 0.85
N ILE A 44 -16.16 -6.19 -0.05
CA ILE A 44 -15.02 -7.07 0.23
C ILE A 44 -14.05 -6.38 1.20
N ALA A 45 -13.86 -5.07 1.06
CA ALA A 45 -13.06 -4.30 2.00
C ALA A 45 -13.67 -4.29 3.41
N GLU A 46 -15.00 -4.22 3.53
CA GLU A 46 -15.70 -4.35 4.82
C GLU A 46 -15.51 -5.74 5.42
N HIS A 47 -15.77 -6.79 4.64
CA HIS A 47 -15.57 -8.18 5.07
C HIS A 47 -14.13 -8.46 5.51
N ALA A 48 -13.13 -8.01 4.76
CA ALA A 48 -11.73 -8.22 5.09
C ALA A 48 -11.32 -7.56 6.41
N ARG A 49 -11.91 -6.40 6.74
CA ARG A 49 -11.66 -5.73 8.05
C ARG A 49 -12.22 -6.52 9.22
N GLU A 50 -13.34 -7.20 9.02
CA GLU A 50 -13.97 -8.02 10.07
C GLU A 50 -13.30 -9.39 10.23
N ALA A 51 -12.79 -9.96 9.14
CA ALA A 51 -12.20 -11.29 9.11
C ALA A 51 -10.72 -11.33 9.51
N GLY A 52 -10.01 -10.20 9.50
CA GLY A 52 -8.57 -10.14 9.73
C GLY A 52 -8.17 -10.51 11.16
N ASP A 53 -7.19 -11.41 11.30
CA ASP A 53 -6.51 -11.64 12.57
C ASP A 53 -5.65 -10.40 12.92
N PRO A 54 -5.82 -9.79 14.11
CA PRO A 54 -5.00 -8.65 14.53
C PRO A 54 -3.49 -8.90 14.46
N ALA A 55 -3.02 -10.11 14.78
CA ALA A 55 -1.59 -10.44 14.76
C ALA A 55 -1.04 -10.49 13.32
N GLU A 56 -1.78 -11.12 12.41
CA GLU A 56 -1.44 -11.17 10.99
C GLU A 56 -1.50 -9.78 10.36
N THR A 57 -2.50 -8.98 10.74
CA THR A 57 -2.68 -7.60 10.27
C THR A 57 -1.49 -6.72 10.65
N ALA A 58 -1.02 -6.82 11.90
CA ALA A 58 0.18 -6.07 12.34
C ALA A 58 1.43 -6.50 11.56
N ALA A 59 1.67 -7.80 11.40
CA ALA A 59 2.82 -8.30 10.65
C ALA A 59 2.76 -7.95 9.14
N ALA A 60 1.57 -7.87 8.56
CA ALA A 60 1.37 -7.42 7.18
C ALA A 60 1.63 -5.91 7.03
N LEU A 61 1.21 -5.12 8.02
CA LEU A 61 1.47 -3.69 8.07
C LEU A 61 2.98 -3.41 8.17
N ASP A 62 3.72 -4.13 9.01
CA ASP A 62 5.18 -4.00 9.12
C ASP A 62 5.88 -4.27 7.78
N ARG A 63 5.49 -5.36 7.08
CA ARG A 63 6.04 -5.68 5.75
C ARG A 63 5.72 -4.61 4.70
N LEU A 64 4.52 -4.04 4.76
CA LEU A 64 4.14 -2.95 3.87
C LEU A 64 4.91 -1.66 4.19
N LEU A 65 5.14 -1.35 5.47
CA LEU A 65 5.97 -0.23 5.91
C LEU A 65 7.43 -0.42 5.46
N ASP A 66 7.99 -1.62 5.57
CA ASP A 66 9.31 -1.97 5.05
C ASP A 66 9.37 -1.77 3.52
N HIS A 67 8.32 -2.17 2.80
CA HIS A 67 8.23 -1.94 1.36
C HIS A 67 8.22 -0.45 0.99
N TYR A 68 7.45 0.39 1.68
CA TYR A 68 7.50 1.84 1.46
C TYR A 68 8.78 2.50 1.97
N ARG A 69 9.47 1.89 2.94
CA ARG A 69 10.77 2.35 3.40
C ARG A 69 11.83 2.10 2.34
N ASP A 70 11.92 0.88 1.80
CA ASP A 70 13.08 0.43 1.02
C ASP A 70 12.81 0.34 -0.48
N GLY A 71 11.56 0.09 -0.87
CA GLY A 71 11.13 -0.16 -2.24
C GLY A 71 11.02 1.09 -3.12
N GLU A 72 10.93 0.86 -4.42
CA GLU A 72 10.64 1.87 -5.42
C GLU A 72 9.14 1.88 -5.73
N PHE A 73 8.49 3.02 -5.56
CA PHE A 73 7.06 3.19 -5.82
C PHE A 73 6.75 4.60 -6.30
N SER A 74 5.59 4.78 -6.94
CA SER A 74 5.13 6.11 -7.35
C SER A 74 4.44 6.83 -6.19
N PHE A 75 5.09 7.83 -5.61
CA PHE A 75 4.53 8.62 -4.50
C PHE A 75 3.15 9.21 -4.82
N THR A 76 2.94 9.70 -6.03
CA THR A 76 1.64 10.28 -6.44
C THR A 76 0.54 9.23 -6.49
N ALA A 77 0.86 8.03 -6.97
CA ALA A 77 -0.10 6.94 -7.08
C ALA A 77 -0.37 6.25 -5.73
N GLU A 78 0.65 6.20 -4.85
CA GLU A 78 0.56 5.59 -3.51
C GLU A 78 0.14 6.57 -2.41
N ARG A 79 -0.09 7.85 -2.73
CA ARG A 79 -0.40 8.89 -1.73
C ARG A 79 -1.55 8.49 -0.80
N ALA A 80 -2.63 7.94 -1.34
CA ALA A 80 -3.77 7.50 -0.55
C ALA A 80 -3.41 6.37 0.43
N ASN A 81 -2.53 5.46 0.02
CA ASN A 81 -2.07 4.34 0.82
C ASN A 81 -1.11 4.82 1.91
N LEU A 82 -0.20 5.74 1.61
CA LEU A 82 0.70 6.33 2.59
C LEU A 82 -0.05 7.10 3.69
N VAL A 83 -1.07 7.89 3.32
CA VAL A 83 -1.93 8.58 4.30
C VAL A 83 -2.69 7.58 5.17
N ALA A 84 -3.21 6.51 4.58
CA ALA A 84 -3.91 5.47 5.35
C ALA A 84 -2.97 4.72 6.31
N VAL A 85 -1.79 4.34 5.85
CA VAL A 85 -0.80 3.59 6.63
C VAL A 85 -0.25 4.43 7.78
N THR A 86 0.05 5.71 7.55
CA THR A 86 0.51 6.62 8.61
C THR A 86 -0.57 6.88 9.67
N ALA A 87 -1.85 6.91 9.29
CA ALA A 87 -2.96 7.01 10.23
C ALA A 87 -3.14 5.74 11.07
N LEU A 88 -2.81 4.56 10.53
CA LEU A 88 -2.93 3.26 11.21
C LEU A 88 -1.71 2.92 12.08
N ALA A 89 -0.51 3.26 11.64
CA ALA A 89 0.74 2.91 12.32
C ALA A 89 1.00 3.74 13.59
N GLY A 90 0.30 4.88 13.78
CA GLY A 90 0.62 5.84 14.84
C GLY A 90 1.99 6.51 14.62
N TYR A 91 2.42 7.39 15.54
CA TYR A 91 3.72 8.09 15.45
C TYR A 91 4.91 7.17 15.78
N ASP A 92 5.05 6.06 15.07
CA ASP A 92 6.18 5.13 15.18
C ASP A 92 7.38 5.61 14.33
N GLU A 93 8.56 5.00 14.55
CA GLU A 93 9.81 5.23 13.81
C GLU A 93 9.64 5.13 12.29
N HIS A 94 8.70 4.29 11.83
CA HIS A 94 8.38 4.10 10.42
C HIS A 94 7.82 5.38 9.75
N VAL A 95 7.01 6.17 10.47
CA VAL A 95 6.38 7.38 9.91
C VAL A 95 7.42 8.43 9.55
N TRP A 96 8.43 8.61 10.40
CA TRP A 96 9.49 9.59 10.14
C TRP A 96 10.35 9.22 8.92
N ARG A 97 10.66 7.93 8.71
CA ARG A 97 11.43 7.50 7.53
C ARG A 97 10.65 7.61 6.23
N ILE A 98 9.36 7.27 6.24
CA ILE A 98 8.48 7.42 5.07
C ILE A 98 8.35 8.90 4.70
N ALA A 99 8.17 9.78 5.69
CA ALA A 99 8.11 11.22 5.47
C ALA A 99 9.44 11.77 4.89
N ASP A 100 10.59 11.34 5.41
CA ASP A 100 11.90 11.78 4.90
C ASP A 100 12.13 11.33 3.45
N ARG A 101 11.78 10.08 3.10
CA ARG A 101 11.89 9.59 1.72
C ARG A 101 10.91 10.29 0.77
N ALA A 102 9.68 10.54 1.22
CA ALA A 102 8.69 11.31 0.46
C ALA A 102 9.21 12.72 0.16
N VAL A 103 9.76 13.41 1.16
CA VAL A 103 10.35 14.74 1.03
C VAL A 103 11.57 14.71 0.10
N ALA A 104 12.43 13.70 0.19
CA ALA A 104 13.56 13.52 -0.72
C ALA A 104 13.11 13.33 -2.18
N ALA A 105 12.15 12.44 -2.43
CA ALA A 105 11.60 12.19 -3.77
C ALA A 105 10.90 13.44 -4.37
N LEU A 106 10.20 14.22 -3.54
CA LEU A 106 9.60 15.49 -3.95
C LEU A 106 10.66 16.55 -4.30
N ARG A 107 11.77 16.60 -3.55
CA ARG A 107 12.91 17.50 -3.80
C ARG A 107 13.63 17.17 -5.11
N GLU A 108 13.85 15.88 -5.40
CA GLU A 108 14.48 15.42 -6.64
C GLU A 108 13.64 15.73 -7.88
N ARG A 109 12.31 15.78 -7.75
CA ARG A 109 11.37 16.14 -8.83
C ARG A 109 11.12 17.65 -8.98
N GLY A 110 11.83 18.48 -8.23
CA GLY A 110 11.83 19.94 -8.42
C GLY A 110 10.67 20.69 -7.74
N HIS A 111 9.90 20.05 -6.85
CA HIS A 111 8.94 20.79 -6.01
C HIS A 111 9.69 21.48 -4.87
N ARG A 112 10.19 22.69 -5.13
CA ARG A 112 10.92 23.51 -4.14
C ARG A 112 10.07 24.48 -3.33
N ASP A 113 8.88 24.85 -3.78
CA ASP A 113 8.13 25.94 -3.16
C ASP A 113 6.68 25.52 -2.89
N GLU A 114 6.13 26.06 -1.80
CA GLU A 114 4.82 25.77 -1.17
C GLU A 114 4.84 24.73 -0.02
N LEU A 115 5.72 24.97 0.96
CA LEU A 115 5.34 24.88 2.39
C LEU A 115 5.20 26.30 2.93
#